data_AF-A0A3B9YS14-F1
#
_entry.id   AF-A0A3B9YS14-F1
#
_cell.length_a   1.000
_cell.length_b   1.000
_cell.length_c   1.000
_cell.angle_alpha   90.00
_cell.angle_beta   90.00
_cell.angle_gamma   90.00
#
_symmetry.space_group_name_H-M   'P 1'
#
loop_
_entity.id
_entity.type
_entity.pdbx_description
1 polymer ?
#
loop_
_entity_poly.entity_id
_entity_poly.type
_entity_poly.pdbx_seq_one_letter_code
_entity_poly.pdbx_strand_id
1 'polypeptide(L)'
;MKLNEIRDNEGAHYRYKRVGRGAGSGKGKTCGRGVKGQKARAGHHAVYGFEGGQMPLHMRMPKRGFNNIFARDFGIVNVGGLQKALHDGRIANGQTLKTEDLVSLGIAREGADGVRLLGKGELKAQLHLEVAYATESAKAAVEKAGGSVKVTGVKVKRRMHKSGEPGKRGQRRVKAIEGRAARDKDKAERLAAKGITG
;
A
#
# COMPACT_ATOMS: atom_id res chain seq x y z
N MET A 1 0.96 5.00 -41.17
CA MET A 1 1.70 3.78 -40.74
C MET A 1 0.97 2.59 -41.31
N LYS A 2 1.63 1.75 -42.13
CA LYS A 2 1.01 0.53 -42.63
C LYS A 2 1.11 -0.56 -41.55
N LEU A 3 0.11 -1.43 -41.46
CA LEU A 3 0.03 -2.47 -40.41
C LEU A 3 1.24 -3.44 -40.42
N ASN A 4 1.90 -3.60 -41.57
CA ASN A 4 3.06 -4.48 -41.77
C ASN A 4 4.41 -3.87 -41.35
N GLU A 5 4.48 -2.58 -41.06
CA GLU A 5 5.72 -1.86 -40.72
C GLU A 5 5.81 -1.54 -39.21
N ILE A 6 4.86 -2.04 -38.42
CA ILE A 6 4.82 -1.87 -36.97
C ILE A 6 5.86 -2.80 -36.33
N ARG A 7 6.88 -2.22 -35.72
CA ARG A 7 7.89 -2.90 -34.91
C ARG A 7 8.02 -2.20 -33.57
N ASP A 8 8.39 -2.97 -32.54
CA ASP A 8 8.69 -2.41 -31.23
C ASP A 8 10.06 -1.70 -31.25
N ASN A 9 10.36 -0.94 -30.20
CA ASN A 9 11.64 -0.27 -30.02
C ASN A 9 12.78 -1.30 -29.94
N GLU A 10 13.94 -0.94 -30.46
CA GLU A 10 15.13 -1.80 -30.39
C GLU A 10 15.46 -2.11 -28.92
N GLY A 11 15.52 -3.41 -28.58
CA GLY A 11 15.77 -3.88 -27.22
C GLY A 11 14.52 -4.16 -26.37
N ALA A 12 13.31 -3.89 -26.86
CA ALA A 12 12.08 -4.23 -26.14
C ALA A 12 11.88 -5.76 -26.00
N HIS A 13 12.35 -6.54 -26.98
CA HIS A 13 12.30 -8.00 -26.95
C HIS A 13 13.67 -8.64 -27.05
N TYR A 14 13.98 -9.50 -26.09
CA TYR A 14 15.16 -10.35 -26.11
C TYR A 14 14.84 -11.70 -26.75
N ARG A 15 15.73 -12.20 -27.62
CA ARG A 15 15.56 -13.51 -28.25
C ARG A 15 15.62 -14.62 -27.19
N TYR A 16 14.54 -15.37 -27.04
CA TYR A 16 14.52 -16.53 -26.15
C TYR A 16 15.53 -17.60 -26.57
N LYS A 17 16.31 -18.09 -25.61
CA LYS A 17 17.32 -19.12 -25.86
C LYS A 17 16.68 -20.51 -25.91
N ARG A 18 16.43 -21.01 -27.11
CA ARG A 18 15.95 -22.39 -27.36
C ARG A 18 17.09 -23.39 -27.10
N VAL A 19 16.96 -24.19 -26.06
CA VAL A 19 17.95 -25.22 -25.66
C VAL A 19 17.77 -26.52 -26.45
N GLY A 20 18.85 -27.30 -26.61
CA GLY A 20 18.79 -28.61 -27.27
C GLY A 20 18.54 -28.53 -28.77
N ARG A 21 19.14 -27.55 -29.47
CA ARG A 21 19.01 -27.33 -30.92
C ARG A 21 20.38 -27.30 -31.60
N GLY A 22 21.10 -28.42 -31.53
CA GLY A 22 22.41 -28.59 -32.18
C GLY A 22 23.58 -27.88 -31.49
N ALA A 23 24.81 -28.26 -31.85
CA ALA A 23 26.04 -27.76 -31.24
C ALA A 23 26.28 -26.26 -31.49
N GLY A 24 25.96 -25.76 -32.69
CA GLY A 24 26.11 -24.34 -33.06
C GLY A 24 25.27 -23.37 -32.22
N SER A 25 24.25 -23.85 -31.52
CA SER A 25 23.45 -23.02 -30.59
C SER A 25 24.16 -22.70 -29.26
N GLY A 26 25.31 -23.32 -28.97
CA GLY A 26 26.06 -23.21 -27.71
C GLY A 26 25.39 -23.90 -26.51
N LYS A 27 24.11 -24.31 -26.61
CA LYS A 27 23.38 -25.09 -25.59
C LYS A 27 22.75 -26.36 -26.18
N GLY A 28 23.46 -27.00 -27.11
CA GLY A 28 23.01 -28.23 -27.78
C GLY A 28 23.06 -29.46 -26.87
N LYS A 29 24.26 -30.00 -26.65
CA LYS A 29 24.48 -31.34 -26.07
C LYS A 29 23.88 -31.54 -24.67
N THR A 30 23.99 -30.54 -23.79
CA THR A 30 23.59 -30.66 -22.37
C THR A 30 22.47 -29.69 -21.99
N CYS A 31 21.93 -28.91 -22.93
CA CYS A 31 20.93 -27.86 -22.68
C CYS A 31 21.35 -26.85 -21.58
N GLY A 32 22.65 -26.75 -21.26
CA GLY A 32 23.16 -25.92 -20.16
C GLY A 32 22.97 -26.49 -18.75
N ARG A 33 22.64 -27.78 -18.62
CA ARG A 33 22.42 -28.45 -17.32
C ARG A 33 23.66 -29.16 -16.75
N GLY A 34 24.76 -29.19 -17.49
CA GLY A 34 25.97 -29.92 -17.11
C GLY A 34 25.93 -31.41 -17.50
N VAL A 35 26.73 -32.23 -16.81
CA VAL A 35 26.89 -33.68 -17.10
C VAL A 35 26.02 -34.50 -16.14
N LYS A 36 26.37 -35.74 -15.78
CA LYS A 36 25.53 -36.74 -15.10
C LYS A 36 25.33 -36.47 -13.59
N GLY A 37 24.94 -35.25 -13.21
CA GLY A 37 24.62 -34.87 -11.83
C GLY A 37 23.11 -34.83 -11.54
N GLN A 38 22.75 -34.67 -10.25
CA GLN A 38 21.35 -34.61 -9.81
C GLN A 38 20.55 -33.51 -10.54
N LYS A 39 21.13 -32.31 -10.70
CA LYS A 39 20.53 -31.15 -11.39
C LYS A 39 20.29 -31.34 -12.89
N ALA A 40 20.93 -32.34 -13.50
CA ALA A 40 20.82 -32.61 -14.93
C ALA A 40 19.67 -33.58 -15.28
N ARG A 41 19.10 -34.27 -14.29
CA ARG A 41 18.00 -35.22 -14.48
C ARG A 41 16.63 -34.52 -14.42
N ALA A 42 15.62 -35.15 -15.02
CA ALA A 42 14.24 -34.70 -14.91
C ALA A 42 13.73 -34.86 -13.46
N GLY A 43 12.82 -33.98 -13.03
CA GLY A 43 12.22 -34.05 -11.70
C GLY A 43 13.12 -33.60 -10.54
N HIS A 44 14.29 -33.00 -10.82
CA HIS A 44 15.07 -32.38 -9.76
C HIS A 44 14.38 -31.11 -9.25
N HIS A 45 13.72 -31.24 -8.10
CA HIS A 45 13.23 -30.13 -7.29
C HIS A 45 14.27 -29.85 -6.20
N ALA A 46 15.35 -29.13 -6.51
CA ALA A 46 16.11 -28.51 -5.43
C ALA A 46 15.15 -27.60 -4.68
N VAL A 47 14.83 -27.95 -3.43
CA VAL A 47 14.12 -27.05 -2.53
C VAL A 47 14.96 -25.78 -2.47
N TYR A 48 14.39 -24.65 -2.90
CA TYR A 48 15.06 -23.36 -2.80
C TYR A 48 15.46 -23.14 -1.32
N GLY A 49 16.76 -23.17 -1.02
CA GLY A 49 17.29 -23.15 0.35
C GLY A 49 17.88 -24.47 0.87
N PHE A 50 18.04 -25.51 0.04
CA PHE A 50 18.76 -26.72 0.43
C PHE A 50 20.29 -26.50 0.45
N GLU A 51 20.92 -26.65 1.61
CA GLU A 51 22.36 -26.44 1.85
C GLU A 51 23.14 -27.77 1.96
N GLY A 52 22.75 -28.80 1.20
CA GLY A 52 23.52 -30.05 1.13
C GLY A 52 23.42 -30.96 2.36
N GLY A 53 22.39 -30.79 3.19
CA GLY A 53 22.19 -31.54 4.45
C GLY A 53 22.57 -30.74 5.69
N GLN A 54 23.21 -29.59 5.53
CA GLN A 54 23.39 -28.63 6.62
C GLN A 54 22.03 -28.04 7.04
N MET A 55 21.84 -27.80 8.33
CA MET A 55 20.65 -27.09 8.85
C MET A 55 20.48 -25.75 8.12
N PRO A 56 19.38 -25.47 7.41
CA PRO A 56 19.27 -24.24 6.63
C PRO A 56 19.36 -22.95 7.46
N LEU A 57 19.83 -21.87 6.86
CA LEU A 57 20.01 -20.57 7.54
C LEU A 57 18.74 -20.06 8.25
N HIS A 58 17.56 -20.26 7.66
CA HIS A 58 16.27 -19.85 8.22
C HIS A 58 15.85 -20.65 9.47
N MET A 59 16.51 -21.77 9.75
CA MET A 59 16.33 -22.55 10.99
C MET A 59 17.42 -22.25 12.03
N ARG A 60 18.65 -21.93 11.59
CA ARG A 60 19.75 -21.58 12.50
C ARG A 60 19.52 -20.24 13.20
N MET A 61 19.00 -19.26 12.47
CA MET A 61 18.74 -17.93 13.05
C MET A 61 17.46 -17.95 13.88
N PRO A 62 17.44 -17.34 15.07
CA PRO A 62 16.22 -17.21 15.85
C PRO A 62 15.22 -16.34 15.09
N LYS A 63 13.93 -16.65 15.22
CA LYS A 63 12.86 -15.77 14.74
C LYS A 63 12.85 -14.52 15.62
N ARG A 64 13.05 -13.35 15.01
CA ARG A 64 13.12 -12.07 15.72
C ARG A 64 11.88 -11.23 15.46
N GLY A 65 11.33 -10.66 16.53
CA GLY A 65 10.21 -9.72 16.47
C GLY A 65 8.85 -10.37 16.24
N PHE A 66 7.87 -9.52 15.98
CA PHE A 66 6.49 -9.91 15.64
C PHE A 66 5.96 -8.94 14.58
N ASN A 67 4.95 -9.38 13.82
CA ASN A 67 4.26 -8.49 12.89
C ASN A 67 3.13 -7.75 13.62
N ASN A 68 3.19 -6.43 13.71
CA ASN A 68 2.14 -5.63 14.36
C ASN A 68 0.91 -5.51 13.45
N ILE A 69 -0.15 -6.22 13.82
CA ILE A 69 -1.43 -6.25 13.09
C ILE A 69 -2.20 -4.93 13.19
N PHE A 70 -1.86 -4.08 14.17
CA PHE A 70 -2.46 -2.78 14.41
C PHE A 70 -1.62 -1.62 13.86
N ALA A 71 -0.54 -1.93 13.13
CA ALA A 71 0.26 -0.91 12.47
C ALA A 71 -0.60 -0.15 11.46
N ARG A 72 -0.61 1.18 11.59
CA ARG A 72 -1.36 2.07 10.70
C ARG A 72 -0.56 2.40 9.46
N ASP A 73 -1.20 2.33 8.30
CA ASP A 73 -0.62 2.59 6.98
C ASP A 73 -1.07 3.97 6.47
N PHE A 74 -0.17 4.95 6.58
CA PHE A 74 -0.43 6.32 6.16
C PHE A 74 0.26 6.65 4.85
N GLY A 75 -0.43 7.39 3.98
CA GLY A 75 0.20 8.12 2.88
C GLY A 75 1.11 9.20 3.44
N ILE A 76 2.37 9.22 3.06
CA ILE A 76 3.35 10.16 3.62
C ILE A 76 3.39 11.43 2.77
N VAL A 77 3.26 12.59 3.42
CA VAL A 77 3.48 13.91 2.80
C VAL A 77 4.49 14.69 3.63
N ASN A 78 5.50 15.26 2.98
CA ASN A 78 6.47 16.15 3.61
C ASN A 78 6.12 17.61 3.29
N VAL A 79 6.42 18.53 4.22
CA VAL A 79 6.13 19.95 4.00
C VAL A 79 6.89 20.53 2.80
N GLY A 80 8.12 20.10 2.54
CA GLY A 80 8.84 20.49 1.33
C GLY A 80 8.22 19.96 0.02
N GLY A 81 7.44 18.87 0.09
CA GLY A 81 6.66 18.39 -1.05
C GLY A 81 5.48 19.31 -1.39
N LEU A 82 4.86 19.91 -0.37
CA LEU A 82 3.80 20.91 -0.54
C LEU A 82 4.35 22.19 -1.16
N GLN A 83 5.54 22.65 -0.73
CA GLN A 83 6.19 23.81 -1.32
C GLN A 83 6.51 23.60 -2.81
N LYS A 84 6.93 22.40 -3.21
CA LYS A 84 7.14 22.06 -4.63
C LYS A 84 5.83 22.09 -5.42
N ALA A 85 4.77 21.52 -4.87
CA ALA A 85 3.46 21.53 -5.51
C ALA A 85 2.87 22.95 -5.68
N LEU A 86 3.19 23.86 -4.76
CA LEU A 86 2.89 25.30 -4.91
C LEU A 86 3.69 25.93 -6.06
N HIS A 87 4.99 25.63 -6.15
CA HIS A 87 5.85 26.12 -7.23
C HIS A 87 5.40 25.62 -8.60
N ASP A 88 4.93 24.38 -8.67
CA ASP A 88 4.38 23.75 -9.87
C ASP A 88 2.94 24.24 -10.20
N GLY A 89 2.36 25.11 -9.38
CA GLY A 89 1.01 25.66 -9.57
C GLY A 89 -0.12 24.65 -9.32
N ARG A 90 0.16 23.52 -8.69
CA ARG A 90 -0.86 22.48 -8.38
C ARG A 90 -1.71 22.81 -7.16
N ILE A 91 -1.23 23.70 -6.31
CA ILE A 91 -1.91 24.19 -5.11
C ILE A 91 -1.93 25.72 -5.16
N ALA A 92 -3.02 26.34 -4.71
CA ALA A 92 -3.07 27.77 -4.47
C ALA A 92 -2.63 28.12 -3.02
N ASN A 93 -1.95 29.25 -2.85
CA ASN A 93 -1.58 29.76 -1.53
C ASN A 93 -2.87 30.09 -0.74
N GLY A 94 -2.94 29.67 0.53
CA GLY A 94 -4.12 29.82 1.39
C GLY A 94 -5.22 28.76 1.20
N GLN A 95 -5.01 27.76 0.33
CA GLN A 95 -6.01 26.72 0.09
C GLN A 95 -6.14 25.77 1.29
N THR A 96 -7.39 25.40 1.60
CA THR A 96 -7.69 24.30 2.53
C THR A 96 -7.58 22.97 1.81
N LEU A 97 -6.56 22.18 2.13
CA LEU A 97 -6.31 20.87 1.53
C LEU A 97 -6.78 19.77 2.47
N LYS A 98 -7.77 18.99 2.01
CA LYS A 98 -8.18 17.77 2.70
C LYS A 98 -7.33 16.60 2.24
N THR A 99 -7.40 15.52 3.01
CA THR A 99 -6.73 14.25 2.70
C THR A 99 -7.08 13.73 1.29
N GLU A 100 -8.31 13.94 0.82
CA GLU A 100 -8.77 13.51 -0.52
C GLU A 100 -8.16 14.39 -1.62
N ASP A 101 -8.07 15.71 -1.39
CA ASP A 101 -7.48 16.66 -2.33
C ASP A 101 -5.98 16.41 -2.51
N LEU A 102 -5.26 16.07 -1.44
CA LEU A 102 -3.84 15.73 -1.51
C LEU A 102 -3.58 14.47 -2.36
N VAL A 103 -4.53 13.53 -2.39
CA VAL A 103 -4.44 12.31 -3.19
C VAL A 103 -4.81 12.59 -4.64
N SER A 104 -5.87 13.36 -4.91
CA SER A 104 -6.29 13.70 -6.28
C SER A 104 -5.25 14.55 -7.01
N LEU A 105 -4.56 15.45 -6.29
CA LEU A 105 -3.44 16.24 -6.81
C LEU A 105 -2.14 15.43 -7.00
N GLY A 106 -2.12 14.15 -6.60
CA GLY A 106 -0.96 13.26 -6.72
C GLY A 106 0.20 13.59 -5.78
N ILE A 107 -0.04 14.40 -4.74
CA ILE A 107 0.96 14.82 -3.76
C ILE A 107 1.14 13.75 -2.68
N ALA A 108 0.05 13.08 -2.32
CA ALA A 108 0.02 11.96 -1.41
C ALA A 108 -0.36 10.68 -2.16
N ARG A 109 0.23 9.56 -1.74
CA ARG A 109 -0.32 8.24 -2.05
C ARG A 109 -1.53 7.98 -1.17
N GLU A 110 -2.55 7.30 -1.70
CA GLU A 110 -3.67 6.82 -0.88
C GLU A 110 -3.16 5.80 0.17
N GLY A 111 -3.21 6.19 1.44
CA GLY A 111 -2.97 5.30 2.58
C GLY A 111 -4.27 4.74 3.15
N ALA A 112 -4.23 3.52 3.66
CA ALA A 112 -5.42 2.87 4.24
C ALA A 112 -5.95 3.60 5.49
N ASP A 113 -5.07 4.27 6.24
CA ASP A 113 -5.40 5.01 7.46
C ASP A 113 -5.37 6.54 7.26
N GLY A 114 -5.29 7.00 6.01
CA GLY A 114 -5.26 8.41 5.62
C GLY A 114 -3.85 8.94 5.34
N VAL A 115 -3.67 10.26 5.43
CA VAL A 115 -2.40 10.94 5.13
C VAL A 115 -1.74 11.46 6.41
N ARG A 116 -0.42 11.26 6.50
CA ARG A 116 0.45 11.74 7.56
C ARG A 116 1.38 12.84 7.08
N LEU A 117 1.36 13.97 7.79
CA LEU A 117 2.24 15.11 7.53
C LEU A 117 3.55 15.05 8.33
N LEU A 118 4.67 15.18 7.63
CA LEU A 118 6.03 15.11 8.16
C LEU A 118 6.82 16.41 7.93
N GLY A 119 7.63 16.78 8.92
CA GLY A 119 8.36 18.06 9.00
C GLY A 119 9.65 18.16 8.15
N LYS A 120 9.81 17.41 7.06
CA LYS A 120 11.02 17.46 6.24
C LYS A 120 10.92 18.56 5.17
N GLY A 121 11.81 19.55 5.24
CA GLY A 121 11.89 20.68 4.29
C GLY A 121 11.28 21.97 4.85
N GLU A 122 11.31 23.03 4.03
CA GLU A 122 10.78 24.35 4.39
C GLU A 122 9.45 24.61 3.67
N LEU A 123 8.56 25.33 4.37
CA LEU A 123 7.30 25.84 3.82
C LEU A 123 7.26 27.34 4.08
N LYS A 124 7.06 28.12 3.02
CA LYS A 124 6.97 29.59 3.11
C LYS A 124 5.55 30.10 2.83
N ALA A 125 4.68 29.22 2.37
CA ALA A 125 3.31 29.52 1.99
C ALA A 125 2.31 29.17 3.10
N GLN A 126 1.23 29.93 3.16
CA GLN A 126 0.13 29.70 4.08
C GLN A 126 -0.72 28.56 3.55
N LEU A 127 -0.89 27.48 4.32
CA LEU A 127 -1.73 26.35 3.95
C LEU A 127 -2.58 25.89 5.13
N HIS A 128 -3.84 25.56 4.86
CA HIS A 128 -4.74 24.97 5.84
C HIS A 128 -4.87 23.47 5.53
N LEU A 129 -4.37 22.59 6.40
CA LEU A 129 -4.26 21.17 6.13
C LEU A 129 -5.20 20.36 7.04
N GLU A 130 -6.09 19.56 6.46
CA GLU A 130 -6.90 18.56 7.19
C GLU A 130 -6.34 17.15 6.95
N VAL A 131 -5.52 16.67 7.89
CA VAL A 131 -4.78 15.39 7.78
C VAL A 131 -5.09 14.42 8.92
N ALA A 132 -4.90 13.12 8.68
CA ALA A 132 -5.18 12.09 9.68
C ALA A 132 -4.17 12.09 10.84
N TYR A 133 -2.92 12.45 10.56
CA TYR A 133 -1.87 12.62 11.57
C TYR A 133 -0.85 13.68 11.14
N ALA A 134 -0.32 14.44 12.08
CA ALA A 134 0.77 15.38 11.85
C ALA A 134 1.81 15.28 12.96
N THR A 135 3.09 15.24 12.57
CA THR A 135 4.22 15.30 13.51
C THR A 135 4.36 16.69 14.11
N GLU A 136 4.93 16.80 15.31
CA GLU A 136 5.14 18.07 16.00
C GLU A 136 5.98 19.04 15.17
N SER A 137 7.06 18.55 14.55
CA SER A 137 7.91 19.36 13.66
C SER A 137 7.14 19.88 12.43
N ALA A 138 6.22 19.08 11.90
CA ALA A 138 5.38 19.52 10.78
C ALA A 138 4.38 20.60 11.20
N LYS A 139 3.74 20.46 12.37
CA LYS A 139 2.82 21.47 12.90
C LYS A 139 3.54 22.80 13.09
N ALA A 140 4.70 22.78 13.74
CA ALA A 140 5.52 23.97 13.95
C ALA A 140 5.96 24.63 12.63
N ALA A 141 6.31 23.84 11.61
CA ALA A 141 6.68 24.38 10.30
C ALA A 141 5.50 25.04 9.57
N VAL A 142 4.29 24.48 9.68
CA VAL A 142 3.09 25.04 9.06
C VAL A 142 2.61 26.29 9.80
N GLU A 143 2.65 26.30 11.13
CA GLU A 143 2.30 27.46 11.96
C GLU A 143 3.27 28.63 11.73
N LYS A 144 4.58 28.36 11.59
CA LYS A 144 5.58 29.37 11.21
C LYS A 144 5.30 30.01 9.85
N ALA A 145 4.72 29.26 8.92
CA ALA A 145 4.32 29.77 7.61
C ALA A 145 2.96 30.51 7.65
N GLY A 146 2.31 30.61 8.81
CA GLY A 146 0.99 31.24 8.99
C GLY A 146 -0.20 30.35 8.57
N GLY A 147 0.03 29.04 8.43
CA GLY A 147 -1.01 28.06 8.11
C GLY A 147 -1.68 27.46 9.35
N SER A 148 -2.63 26.53 9.13
CA SER A 148 -3.25 25.75 10.22
C SER A 148 -3.29 24.26 9.90
N VAL A 149 -3.16 23.41 10.93
CA VAL A 149 -3.23 21.95 10.79
C VAL A 149 -4.34 21.41 11.66
N LYS A 150 -5.38 20.85 11.03
CA LYS A 150 -6.49 20.19 11.71
C LYS A 150 -6.35 18.68 11.57
N VAL A 151 -6.30 18.00 12.71
CA VAL A 151 -6.17 16.53 12.75
C VAL A 151 -7.55 15.91 12.82
N THR A 152 -8.04 15.33 11.71
CA THR A 152 -9.40 14.78 11.58
C THR A 152 -9.54 13.34 12.13
N GLY A 153 -8.46 12.76 12.65
CA GLY A 153 -8.43 11.40 13.16
C GLY A 153 -8.26 10.34 12.06
N VAL A 154 -7.98 9.10 12.47
CA VAL A 154 -7.67 8.01 11.54
C VAL A 154 -8.95 7.44 10.93
N LYS A 155 -9.15 7.69 9.63
CA LYS A 155 -10.17 7.01 8.83
C LYS A 155 -9.64 5.63 8.46
N VAL A 156 -10.05 4.58 9.19
CA VAL A 156 -9.70 3.20 8.83
C VAL A 156 -10.48 2.81 7.56
N LYS A 157 -9.87 2.95 6.38
CA LYS A 157 -10.38 2.29 5.18
C LYS A 157 -10.10 0.80 5.31
N ARG A 158 -11.15 0.01 5.55
CA ARG A 158 -11.04 -1.45 5.37
C ARG A 158 -10.68 -1.69 3.91
N ARG A 159 -9.62 -2.46 3.66
CA ARG A 159 -9.31 -2.96 2.31
C ARG A 159 -10.55 -3.64 1.74
N MET A 160 -11.22 -2.98 0.80
CA MET A 160 -12.32 -3.55 0.03
C MET A 160 -11.74 -4.49 -1.04
N HIS A 161 -12.54 -5.45 -1.50
CA HIS A 161 -12.15 -6.22 -2.68
C HIS A 161 -12.11 -5.30 -3.91
N LYS A 162 -11.42 -5.74 -4.97
CA LYS A 162 -11.28 -5.00 -6.23
C LYS A 162 -12.62 -4.59 -6.87
N SER A 163 -13.71 -5.28 -6.50
CA SER A 163 -15.10 -4.99 -6.91
C SER A 163 -15.79 -3.90 -6.09
N GLY A 164 -15.13 -3.29 -5.09
CA GLY A 164 -15.73 -2.31 -4.18
C GLY A 164 -16.64 -2.92 -3.10
N GLU A 165 -16.93 -4.22 -3.17
CA GLU A 165 -17.76 -4.88 -2.17
C GLU A 165 -16.96 -5.27 -0.91
N PRO A 166 -17.55 -5.10 0.30
CA PRO A 166 -16.99 -5.67 1.51
C PRO A 166 -17.00 -7.20 1.39
N GLY A 167 -15.88 -7.86 1.70
CA GLY A 167 -15.82 -9.34 1.66
C GLY A 167 -16.84 -10.00 2.60
N LYS A 168 -17.07 -11.31 2.46
CA LYS A 168 -18.09 -12.07 3.23
C LYS A 168 -18.08 -11.77 4.74
N ARG A 169 -16.91 -11.57 5.34
CA ARG A 169 -16.76 -11.23 6.77
C ARG A 169 -17.18 -9.78 7.10
N GLY A 170 -16.96 -8.86 6.17
CA GLY A 170 -17.43 -7.47 6.25
C GLY A 170 -18.95 -7.38 6.19
N GLN A 171 -19.57 -8.07 5.23
CA GLN A 171 -21.04 -8.16 5.10
C GLN A 171 -21.68 -8.73 6.37
N ARG A 172 -21.12 -9.82 6.93
CA ARG A 172 -21.57 -10.39 8.22
C ARG A 172 -21.49 -9.39 9.38
N ARG A 173 -20.43 -8.57 9.45
CA ARG A 173 -20.31 -7.53 10.50
C ARG A 173 -21.35 -6.42 10.33
N VAL A 174 -21.59 -5.95 9.11
CA VAL A 174 -22.61 -4.92 8.84
C VAL A 174 -23.99 -5.43 9.27
N LYS A 175 -24.37 -6.64 8.81
CA LYS A 175 -25.62 -7.29 9.19
C LYS A 175 -25.76 -7.50 10.71
N ALA A 176 -24.65 -7.81 11.40
CA ALA A 176 -24.64 -7.95 12.85
C ALA A 176 -24.81 -6.61 13.60
N ILE A 177 -24.24 -5.52 13.07
CA ILE A 177 -24.42 -4.17 13.63
C ILE A 177 -25.87 -3.72 13.47
N GLU A 178 -26.44 -3.88 12.27
CA GLU A 178 -27.85 -3.57 11.98
C GLU A 178 -28.79 -4.39 12.88
N GLY A 179 -28.54 -5.71 13.01
CA GLY A 179 -29.31 -6.56 13.91
C GLY A 179 -29.12 -6.24 15.40
N ARG A 180 -28.01 -5.61 15.80
CA ARG A 180 -27.84 -5.13 17.18
C ARG A 180 -28.61 -3.84 17.38
N ALA A 181 -28.50 -2.88 16.47
CA ALA A 181 -29.26 -1.64 16.50
C ALA A 181 -30.78 -1.87 16.48
N ALA A 182 -31.28 -2.84 15.70
CA ALA A 182 -32.70 -3.20 15.70
C ALA A 182 -33.16 -3.79 17.04
N ARG A 183 -32.35 -4.65 17.67
CA ARG A 183 -32.64 -5.19 19.01
C ARG A 183 -32.56 -4.13 20.09
N ASP A 184 -31.62 -3.19 19.97
CA ASP A 184 -31.49 -2.08 20.92
C ASP A 184 -32.69 -1.12 20.82
N LYS A 185 -33.22 -0.90 19.59
CA LYS A 185 -34.47 -0.16 19.37
C LYS A 185 -35.70 -0.87 19.95
N ASP A 186 -35.90 -2.15 19.62
CA ASP A 186 -37.02 -2.96 20.16
C ASP A 186 -36.95 -3.06 21.70
N LYS A 187 -35.74 -3.16 22.27
CA LYS A 187 -35.54 -3.13 23.73
C LYS A 187 -35.90 -1.76 24.32
N ALA A 188 -35.51 -0.66 23.68
CA ALA A 188 -35.84 0.70 24.11
C ALA A 188 -37.36 0.94 24.06
N GLU A 189 -38.03 0.50 23.00
CA GLU A 189 -39.49 0.58 22.86
C GLU A 189 -40.23 -0.23 23.93
N ARG A 190 -39.76 -1.45 24.24
CA ARG A 190 -40.34 -2.28 25.32
C ARG A 190 -40.09 -1.72 26.72
N LEU A 191 -38.95 -1.07 26.95
CA LEU A 191 -38.65 -0.39 28.22
C LEU A 191 -39.52 0.86 28.40
N ALA A 192 -39.71 1.64 27.33
CA ALA A 192 -40.62 2.78 27.31
C ALA A 192 -42.07 2.37 27.57
N ALA A 193 -42.54 1.27 26.98
CA ALA A 193 -43.89 0.73 27.21
C ALA A 193 -44.12 0.20 28.64
N LYS A 194 -43.05 -0.12 29.37
CA LYS A 194 -43.10 -0.56 30.78
C LYS A 194 -42.91 0.58 31.78
N GLY A 195 -42.80 1.83 31.33
CA GLY A 195 -42.65 3.00 32.20
C GLY A 195 -41.31 3.08 32.95
N ILE A 196 -40.28 2.33 32.50
CA ILE A 196 -38.94 2.37 33.09
C ILE A 196 -38.10 3.30 32.22
N THR A 197 -38.12 4.61 32.52
CA THR A 197 -37.22 5.58 31.89
C THR A 197 -35.89 5.62 32.63
N GLY A 198 -34.83 5.21 31.93
CA GLY A 198 -33.44 5.32 32.33
C GLY A 198 -32.56 5.32 31.08
#